data_AF-A0A1S1Y5M4-F1
#
_entry.id   AF-A0A1S1Y5M4-F1
#
_cell.length_a   1.000
_cell.length_b   1.000
_cell.length_c   1.000
_cell.angle_alpha   90.00
_cell.angle_beta   90.00
_cell.angle_gamma   90.00
#
_symmetry.space_group_name_H-M   'P 1'
#
loop_
_entity.id
_entity.type
_entity.pdbx_description
1 polymer ?
#
loop_
_entity_poly.entity_id
_entity_poly.type
_entity_poly.pdbx_seq_one_letter_code
_entity_poly.pdbx_strand_id
1 'polypeptide(L)'
;MAAIGRWLSAALSFWRRASDDQLDWRLARQDLAAELRRNQAVAEQALAAQLRKQAQQLAHELAVNKARNANELAMVKVQCQQDLKDYRQYLESLDKLKNSLRASYAHLPEAVAFTIHHHAKQLLNRMWDSDEPDEKLRMEMALLQFMAAVHEDSRAALQQETSAAGMPQRALACIDADREGKPLSE
;
A
#
# COMPACT_ATOMS: atom_id res chain seq x y z
N MET A 1 -50.33 -91.29 20.52
CA MET A 1 -49.67 -90.23 21.33
C MET A 1 -48.27 -89.81 20.84
N ALA A 2 -47.60 -90.54 19.95
CA ALA A 2 -46.24 -90.19 19.48
C ALA A 2 -46.15 -89.01 18.48
N ALA A 3 -47.22 -88.68 17.76
CA ALA A 3 -47.21 -87.61 16.75
C ALA A 3 -47.18 -86.20 17.36
N ILE A 4 -47.90 -85.99 18.47
CA ILE A 4 -47.99 -84.70 19.17
C ILE A 4 -46.65 -84.35 19.84
N GLY A 5 -45.98 -85.35 20.44
CA GLY A 5 -44.66 -85.17 21.03
C GLY A 5 -43.59 -84.76 20.00
N ARG A 6 -43.61 -85.35 18.80
CA ARG A 6 -42.68 -85.00 17.71
C ARG A 6 -42.91 -83.60 17.15
N TRP A 7 -44.17 -83.19 17.02
CA TRP A 7 -44.51 -81.84 16.57
C TRP A 7 -44.12 -80.78 17.60
N LEU A 8 -44.39 -81.03 18.89
CA LEU A 8 -43.97 -80.15 19.98
C LEU A 8 -42.45 -80.01 20.03
N SER A 9 -41.69 -81.11 19.89
CA SER A 9 -40.22 -81.03 19.85
C SER A 9 -39.71 -80.24 18.62
N ALA A 10 -40.37 -80.38 17.47
CA ALA A 10 -40.00 -79.64 16.27
C ALA A 10 -40.26 -78.13 16.43
N ALA A 11 -41.43 -77.74 16.94
CA ALA A 11 -41.76 -76.35 17.21
C ALA A 11 -40.82 -75.71 18.25
N LEU A 12 -40.50 -76.45 19.33
CA LEU A 12 -39.59 -75.97 20.38
C LEU A 12 -38.15 -75.84 19.84
N SER A 13 -37.72 -76.74 18.96
CA SER A 13 -36.42 -76.63 18.30
C SER A 13 -36.35 -75.46 17.30
N PHE A 14 -37.44 -75.16 16.60
CA PHE A 14 -37.54 -74.00 15.71
C PHE A 14 -37.51 -72.70 16.49
N TRP A 15 -38.26 -72.63 17.60
CA TRP A 15 -38.28 -71.45 18.46
C TRP A 15 -36.91 -71.20 19.10
N ARG A 16 -36.23 -72.27 19.53
CA ARG A 16 -34.86 -72.17 20.05
C ARG A 16 -33.89 -71.67 18.99
N ARG A 17 -33.91 -72.23 17.77
CA ARG A 17 -33.08 -71.77 16.65
C ARG A 17 -33.35 -70.32 16.28
N ALA A 18 -34.62 -69.91 16.20
CA ALA A 18 -34.97 -68.52 15.90
C ALA A 18 -34.49 -67.55 17.00
N SER A 19 -34.56 -67.98 18.26
CA SER A 19 -34.02 -67.21 19.38
C SER A 19 -32.49 -67.13 19.34
N ASP A 20 -31.81 -68.23 19.02
CA ASP A 20 -30.35 -68.29 18.90
C ASP A 20 -29.87 -67.42 17.72
N ASP A 21 -30.48 -67.53 16.55
CA ASP A 21 -30.20 -66.68 15.38
C ASP A 21 -30.43 -65.18 15.67
N GLN A 22 -31.48 -64.86 16.44
CA GLN A 22 -31.76 -63.49 16.86
C GLN A 22 -30.72 -62.96 17.85
N LEU A 23 -30.22 -63.79 18.76
CA LEU A 23 -29.15 -63.43 19.69
C LEU A 23 -27.83 -63.22 18.94
N ASP A 24 -27.48 -64.13 18.04
CA ASP A 24 -26.27 -64.04 17.21
C ASP A 24 -26.30 -62.79 16.33
N TRP A 25 -27.44 -62.49 15.71
CA TRP A 25 -27.63 -61.25 14.96
C TRP A 25 -27.47 -59.99 15.82
N ARG A 26 -28.00 -60.01 17.05
CA ARG A 26 -27.88 -58.87 17.98
C ARG A 26 -26.44 -58.67 18.45
N LEU A 27 -25.74 -59.76 18.76
CA LEU A 27 -24.34 -59.73 19.18
C LEU A 27 -23.45 -59.18 18.05
N ALA A 28 -23.56 -59.74 16.85
CA ALA A 28 -22.78 -59.28 15.69
C ALA A 28 -23.06 -57.79 15.34
N ARG A 29 -24.30 -57.33 15.51
CA ARG A 29 -24.66 -55.94 15.21
C ARG A 29 -24.22 -54.94 16.29
N GLN A 30 -24.11 -55.38 17.55
CA GLN A 30 -23.61 -54.53 18.64
C GLN A 30 -22.14 -54.18 18.44
N ASP A 31 -21.32 -55.14 18.03
CA ASP A 31 -19.89 -54.93 17.77
C ASP A 31 -19.69 -53.97 16.59
N LEU A 32 -20.39 -54.20 15.47
CA LEU A 32 -20.35 -53.30 14.32
C LEU A 32 -20.81 -51.87 14.67
N ALA A 33 -21.87 -51.73 15.47
CA ALA A 33 -22.34 -50.42 15.92
C ALA A 33 -21.34 -49.73 16.86
N ALA A 34 -20.66 -50.50 17.73
CA ALA A 34 -19.62 -49.98 18.60
C ALA A 34 -18.39 -49.53 17.81
N GLU A 35 -17.96 -50.29 16.80
CA GLU A 35 -16.87 -49.93 15.90
C GLU A 35 -17.18 -48.67 15.10
N LEU A 36 -18.38 -48.57 14.51
CA LEU A 36 -18.81 -47.37 13.78
C LEU A 36 -18.80 -46.14 14.67
N ARG A 37 -19.30 -46.24 15.91
CA ARG A 37 -19.29 -45.11 16.88
C ARG A 37 -17.87 -44.69 17.25
N ARG A 38 -16.97 -45.65 17.46
CA ARG A 38 -15.56 -45.36 17.73
C ARG A 38 -14.91 -44.65 16.56
N ASN A 39 -15.12 -45.15 15.35
CA ASN A 39 -14.56 -44.56 14.13
C ASN A 39 -15.11 -43.16 13.88
N GLN A 40 -16.41 -42.95 14.11
CA GLN A 40 -17.04 -41.63 14.06
C GLN A 40 -16.41 -40.67 15.08
N ALA A 41 -16.29 -41.08 16.35
CA ALA A 41 -15.69 -40.25 17.38
C ALA A 41 -14.23 -39.88 17.07
N VAL A 42 -13.44 -40.81 16.56
CA VAL A 42 -12.05 -40.55 16.15
C VAL A 42 -12.00 -39.59 14.95
N ALA A 43 -12.86 -39.78 13.94
CA ALA A 43 -12.93 -38.90 12.78
C ALA A 43 -13.37 -37.48 13.17
N GLU A 44 -14.35 -37.35 14.06
CA GLU A 44 -14.81 -36.07 14.61
C GLU A 44 -13.69 -35.37 15.41
N GLN A 45 -12.95 -36.11 16.23
CA GLN A 45 -11.82 -35.56 16.98
C GLN A 45 -10.69 -35.11 16.04
N ALA A 46 -10.37 -35.91 15.01
CA ALA A 46 -9.36 -35.56 14.01
C ALA A 46 -9.75 -34.28 13.24
N LEU A 47 -11.02 -34.19 12.82
CA LEU A 47 -11.56 -33.02 12.15
C LEU A 47 -11.51 -31.78 13.05
N ALA A 48 -11.93 -31.91 14.31
CA ALA A 48 -11.89 -30.82 15.28
C ALA A 48 -10.45 -30.33 15.54
N ALA A 49 -9.48 -31.25 15.61
CA ALA A 49 -8.07 -30.91 15.75
C ALA A 49 -7.55 -30.17 14.50
N GLN A 50 -7.92 -30.63 13.31
CA GLN A 50 -7.53 -29.98 12.05
C GLN A 50 -8.12 -28.58 11.92
N LEU A 51 -9.40 -28.40 12.24
CA LEU A 51 -10.07 -27.09 12.24
C LEU A 51 -9.43 -26.14 13.24
N ARG A 52 -9.09 -26.60 14.45
CA ARG A 52 -8.37 -25.78 15.44
C ARG A 52 -7.00 -25.33 14.92
N LYS A 53 -6.24 -26.24 14.31
CA LYS A 53 -4.94 -25.91 13.73
C LYS A 53 -5.08 -24.87 12.61
N GLN A 54 -6.04 -25.05 11.70
CA GLN A 54 -6.30 -24.10 10.62
C GLN A 54 -6.77 -22.75 11.16
N ALA A 55 -7.66 -22.73 12.16
CA ALA A 55 -8.12 -21.50 12.79
C ALA A 55 -6.96 -20.73 13.46
N GLN A 56 -6.04 -21.44 14.12
CA GLN A 56 -4.84 -20.83 14.71
C GLN A 56 -3.88 -20.28 13.64
N GLN A 57 -3.66 -21.02 12.54
CA GLN A 57 -2.84 -20.58 11.42
C GLN A 57 -3.42 -19.31 10.78
N LEU A 58 -4.71 -19.32 10.47
CA LEU A 58 -5.41 -18.17 9.90
C LEU A 58 -5.40 -16.98 10.87
N ALA A 59 -5.62 -17.20 12.16
CA ALA A 59 -5.56 -16.12 13.16
C ALA A 59 -4.16 -15.49 13.23
N HIS A 60 -3.11 -16.30 13.13
CA HIS A 60 -1.73 -15.81 13.09
C HIS A 60 -1.45 -15.02 11.82
N GLU A 61 -1.79 -15.57 10.65
CA GLU A 61 -1.63 -14.89 9.36
C GLU A 61 -2.37 -13.55 9.33
N LEU A 62 -3.59 -13.51 9.86
CA LEU A 62 -4.40 -12.30 9.94
C LEU A 62 -3.78 -11.27 10.90
N ALA A 63 -3.20 -11.72 12.02
CA ALA A 63 -2.47 -10.85 12.95
C ALA A 63 -1.21 -10.25 12.30
N VAL A 64 -0.41 -11.07 11.60
CA VAL A 64 0.79 -10.63 10.87
C VAL A 64 0.41 -9.64 9.77
N ASN A 65 -0.63 -9.95 8.99
CA ASN A 65 -1.09 -9.07 7.92
C ASN A 65 -1.60 -7.72 8.46
N LYS A 66 -2.38 -7.74 9.55
CA LYS A 66 -2.82 -6.50 10.23
C LYS A 66 -1.65 -5.67 10.73
N ALA A 67 -0.64 -6.29 11.35
CA ALA A 67 0.55 -5.59 11.81
C ALA A 67 1.33 -4.98 10.64
N ARG A 68 1.48 -5.71 9.54
CA ARG A 68 2.13 -5.22 8.32
C ARG A 68 1.39 -4.02 7.73
N ASN A 69 0.08 -4.13 7.50
CA ASN A 69 -0.71 -3.04 6.93
C ASN A 69 -0.70 -1.80 7.83
N ALA A 70 -0.78 -1.97 9.16
CA ALA A 70 -0.71 -0.86 10.09
C ALA A 70 0.64 -0.14 10.04
N ASN A 71 1.74 -0.90 9.87
CA ASN A 71 3.07 -0.33 9.72
C ASN A 71 3.24 0.38 8.37
N GLU A 72 2.81 -0.23 7.28
CA GLU A 72 2.83 0.38 5.94
C GLU A 72 2.04 1.70 5.93
N LEU A 73 0.85 1.73 6.54
CA LEU A 73 0.05 2.94 6.69
C LEU A 73 0.77 4.02 7.52
N ALA A 74 1.42 3.62 8.62
CA ALA A 74 2.17 4.55 9.46
C ALA A 74 3.36 5.15 8.70
N MET A 75 4.11 4.34 7.95
CA MET A 75 5.21 4.84 7.12
C MET A 75 4.73 5.84 6.07
N VAL A 76 3.68 5.51 5.31
CA VAL A 76 3.12 6.40 4.28
C VAL A 76 2.65 7.71 4.90
N LYS A 77 2.03 7.65 6.09
CA LYS A 77 1.60 8.86 6.81
C LYS A 77 2.78 9.73 7.22
N VAL A 78 3.85 9.14 7.74
CA VAL A 78 5.08 9.87 8.10
C VAL A 78 5.70 10.50 6.86
N GLN A 79 5.77 9.75 5.76
CA GLN A 79 6.33 10.24 4.50
C GLN A 79 5.53 11.44 3.98
N CYS A 80 4.20 11.34 3.90
CA CYS A 80 3.35 12.44 3.48
C CYS A 80 3.48 13.69 4.38
N GLN A 81 3.62 13.50 5.70
CA GLN A 81 3.85 14.63 6.62
C GLN A 81 5.20 15.31 6.39
N GLN A 82 6.23 14.52 6.11
CA GLN A 82 7.56 15.02 5.81
C GLN A 82 7.56 15.77 4.47
N ASP A 83 6.95 15.18 3.43
CA ASP A 83 6.80 15.82 2.12
C ASP A 83 6.07 17.17 2.26
N LEU A 84 4.95 17.23 2.98
CA LEU A 84 4.21 18.48 3.22
C LEU A 84 5.07 19.55 3.92
N LYS A 85 5.92 19.14 4.86
CA LYS A 85 6.84 20.06 5.54
C LYS A 85 7.88 20.60 4.57
N ASP A 86 8.43 19.73 3.73
CA ASP A 86 9.45 20.09 2.75
C ASP A 86 8.85 21.02 1.68
N TYR A 87 7.63 20.75 1.22
CA TYR A 87 6.87 21.66 0.34
C TYR A 87 6.67 23.04 0.97
N ARG A 88 6.30 23.10 2.25
CA ARG A 88 6.10 24.38 2.94
C ARG A 88 7.41 25.16 3.04
N GLN A 89 8.50 24.50 3.40
CA GLN A 89 9.83 25.14 3.46
C GLN A 89 10.27 25.64 2.08
N TYR A 90 9.95 24.90 1.02
CA TYR A 90 10.23 25.31 -0.34
C TYR A 90 9.41 26.55 -0.77
N LEU A 91 8.12 26.61 -0.43
CA LEU A 91 7.32 27.81 -0.69
C LEU A 91 7.84 29.04 0.07
N GLU A 92 8.27 28.85 1.32
CA GLU A 92 8.90 29.91 2.10
C GLU A 92 10.23 30.38 1.49
N SER A 93 11.01 29.48 0.88
CA SER A 93 12.26 29.84 0.20
C SER A 93 12.00 30.60 -1.10
N LEU A 94 10.97 30.24 -1.86
CA LEU A 94 10.51 30.99 -3.04
C LEU A 94 10.05 32.41 -2.67
N ASP A 95 9.31 32.56 -1.57
CA ASP A 95 8.87 33.88 -1.11
C ASP A 95 10.05 34.74 -0.65
N LYS A 96 11.03 34.14 0.03
CA LYS A 96 12.29 34.82 0.38
C LYS A 96 13.05 35.25 -0.88
N LEU A 97 13.13 34.40 -1.91
CA LEU A 97 13.78 34.74 -3.17
C LEU A 97 13.07 35.91 -3.86
N LYS A 98 11.74 35.89 -3.92
CA LYS A 98 10.92 37.00 -4.44
C LYS A 98 11.22 38.31 -3.71
N ASN A 99 11.30 38.27 -2.38
CA ASN A 99 11.62 39.45 -1.57
C ASN A 99 13.07 39.91 -1.79
N SER A 100 14.02 38.98 -1.93
CA SER A 100 15.42 39.29 -2.26
C SER A 100 15.54 39.93 -3.64
N LEU A 101 14.87 39.41 -4.66
CA LEU A 101 14.81 40.03 -5.99
C LEU A 101 14.24 41.45 -5.93
N ARG A 102 13.14 41.65 -5.18
CA ARG A 102 12.53 42.98 -5.02
C ARG A 102 13.46 43.98 -4.33
N ALA A 103 14.28 43.51 -3.39
CA ALA A 103 15.26 44.35 -2.68
C ALA A 103 16.52 44.64 -3.52
N SER A 104 17.09 43.62 -4.17
CA SER A 104 18.27 43.74 -5.02
C SER A 104 18.02 44.54 -6.29
N TYR A 105 16.76 44.61 -6.74
CA TYR A 105 16.38 45.27 -7.98
C TYR A 105 15.26 46.29 -7.75
N ALA A 106 15.56 47.34 -6.99
CA ALA A 106 14.62 48.43 -6.69
C ALA A 106 14.12 49.22 -7.94
N HIS A 107 14.71 48.99 -9.11
CA HIS A 107 14.44 49.73 -10.36
C HIS A 107 13.91 48.83 -11.49
N LEU A 108 13.73 47.53 -11.22
CA LEU A 108 13.39 46.55 -12.25
C LEU A 108 11.87 46.48 -12.41
N PRO A 109 11.33 46.41 -13.64
CA PRO A 109 9.89 46.39 -13.85
C PRO A 109 9.26 45.23 -13.09
N GLU A 110 8.24 45.52 -12.28
CA GLU A 110 7.53 44.55 -11.43
C GLU A 110 7.09 43.30 -12.22
N ALA A 111 6.80 43.47 -13.52
CA ALA A 111 6.50 42.43 -14.49
C ALA A 111 7.56 41.32 -14.59
N VAL A 112 8.85 41.60 -14.45
CA VAL A 112 9.91 40.58 -14.59
C VAL A 112 10.00 39.71 -13.32
N ALA A 113 9.88 40.33 -12.15
CA ALA A 113 9.81 39.59 -10.88
C ALA A 113 8.56 38.69 -10.82
N PHE A 114 7.41 39.19 -11.31
CA PHE A 114 6.20 38.39 -11.45
C PHE A 114 6.34 37.27 -12.47
N THR A 115 7.01 37.50 -13.61
CA THR A 115 7.26 36.45 -14.61
C THR A 115 8.13 35.34 -14.04
N ILE A 116 9.21 35.68 -13.33
CA ILE A 116 10.09 34.71 -12.65
C ILE A 116 9.33 33.90 -11.60
N HIS A 117 8.54 34.58 -10.76
CA HIS A 117 7.72 33.92 -9.74
C HIS A 117 6.64 33.02 -10.37
N HIS A 118 5.98 33.47 -11.44
CA HIS A 118 4.95 32.71 -12.13
C HIS A 118 5.54 31.46 -12.80
N HIS A 119 6.72 31.58 -13.40
CA HIS A 119 7.41 30.45 -14.03
C HIS A 119 7.82 29.39 -13.00
N ALA A 120 8.43 29.81 -11.88
CA ALA A 120 8.73 28.90 -10.76
C ALA A 120 7.47 28.15 -10.29
N LYS A 121 6.36 28.88 -10.14
CA LYS A 121 5.07 28.29 -9.73
C LYS A 121 4.51 27.33 -10.79
N GLN A 122 4.64 27.64 -12.07
CA GLN A 122 4.19 26.75 -13.16
C GLN A 122 4.99 25.46 -13.21
N LEU A 123 6.32 25.54 -13.12
CA LEU A 123 7.20 24.36 -13.06
C LEU A 123 6.84 23.47 -11.86
N LEU A 124 6.56 24.08 -10.70
CA LEU A 124 6.17 23.34 -9.50
C LEU A 124 4.83 22.63 -9.63
N ASN A 125 3.83 23.32 -10.16
CA ASN A 125 2.51 22.74 -10.38
C ASN A 125 2.60 21.56 -11.36
N ARG A 126 3.36 21.71 -12.45
CA ARG A 126 3.58 20.62 -13.41
C ARG A 126 4.35 19.45 -12.82
N MET A 127 5.36 19.71 -11.99
CA MET A 127 6.05 18.66 -11.24
C MET A 127 5.08 17.91 -10.32
N TRP A 128 4.17 18.61 -9.64
CA TRP A 128 3.22 17.99 -8.72
C TRP A 128 2.11 17.20 -9.42
N ASP A 129 1.57 17.75 -10.51
CA ASP A 129 0.46 17.16 -11.29
C ASP A 129 0.92 16.00 -12.22
N SER A 130 2.23 15.82 -12.42
CA SER A 130 2.76 14.72 -13.25
C SER A 130 2.76 13.38 -12.50
N ASP A 131 2.13 12.37 -13.10
CA ASP A 131 2.09 10.99 -12.58
C ASP A 131 3.34 10.17 -12.98
N GLU A 132 4.07 10.58 -14.02
CA GLU A 132 5.29 9.90 -14.45
C GLU A 132 6.52 10.35 -13.65
N PRO A 133 7.32 9.40 -13.10
CA PRO A 133 8.48 9.72 -12.27
C PRO A 133 9.61 10.38 -13.06
N ASP A 134 9.79 10.01 -14.33
CA ASP A 134 10.84 10.58 -15.21
C ASP A 134 10.54 12.04 -15.58
N GLU A 135 9.25 12.37 -15.79
CA GLU A 135 8.82 13.75 -16.02
C GLU A 135 8.94 14.61 -14.75
N LYS A 136 8.61 14.04 -13.58
CA LYS A 136 8.84 14.67 -12.27
C LYS A 136 10.30 15.05 -12.06
N LEU A 137 11.22 14.13 -12.34
CA LEU A 137 12.66 14.36 -12.17
C LEU A 137 13.17 15.44 -13.14
N ARG A 138 12.70 15.43 -14.40
CA ARG A 138 13.05 16.48 -15.38
C ARG A 138 12.56 17.86 -14.95
N MET A 139 11.32 17.94 -14.45
CA MET A 139 10.73 19.18 -13.95
C MET A 139 11.47 19.69 -12.71
N GLU A 140 11.86 18.79 -11.79
CA GLU A 140 12.67 19.12 -10.61
C GLU A 140 14.04 19.68 -11.03
N MET A 141 14.71 19.05 -11.99
CA MET A 141 15.99 19.50 -12.51
C MET A 141 15.88 20.90 -13.16
N ALA A 142 14.84 21.11 -13.97
CA ALA A 142 14.57 22.40 -14.62
C ALA A 142 14.29 23.50 -13.58
N LEU A 143 13.54 23.18 -12.53
CA LEU A 143 13.27 24.09 -11.41
C LEU A 143 14.53 24.45 -10.62
N LEU A 144 15.40 23.48 -10.33
CA LEU A 144 16.67 23.71 -9.65
C LEU A 144 17.61 24.61 -10.46
N GLN A 145 17.73 24.34 -11.77
CA GLN A 145 18.52 25.16 -12.69
C GLN A 145 17.99 26.59 -12.77
N PHE A 146 16.66 26.75 -12.87
CA PHE A 146 16.03 28.06 -12.87
C PHE A 146 16.31 28.84 -11.58
N MET A 147 16.18 28.20 -10.42
CA MET A 147 16.44 28.83 -9.13
C MET A 147 17.92 29.19 -8.93
N ALA A 148 18.83 28.36 -9.42
CA ALA A 148 20.26 28.65 -9.43
C ALA A 148 20.58 29.87 -10.30
N ALA A 149 20.02 29.93 -11.51
CA ALA A 149 20.18 31.07 -12.43
C ALA A 149 19.64 32.37 -11.81
N VAL A 150 18.47 32.34 -11.18
CA VAL A 150 17.89 33.50 -10.49
C VAL A 150 18.76 33.94 -9.30
N HIS A 151 19.31 32.99 -8.54
CA HIS A 151 20.20 33.29 -7.41
C HIS A 151 21.53 33.90 -7.88
N GLU A 152 22.12 33.37 -8.96
CA GLU A 152 23.33 33.94 -9.56
C GLU A 152 23.12 35.35 -10.11
N ASP A 153 22.03 35.59 -10.83
CA ASP A 153 21.66 36.91 -11.34
C ASP A 153 21.48 37.91 -10.18
N SER A 154 20.80 37.49 -9.10
CA SER A 154 20.61 38.33 -7.91
C SER A 154 21.92 38.67 -7.19
N ARG A 155 22.89 37.75 -7.16
CA ARG A 155 24.22 37.99 -6.61
C ARG A 155 25.04 38.92 -7.49
N ALA A 156 24.98 38.74 -8.82
CA ALA A 156 25.69 39.57 -9.78
C ALA A 156 25.23 41.04 -9.68
N ALA A 157 23.93 41.27 -9.56
CA ALA A 157 23.37 42.62 -9.38
C ALA A 157 23.76 43.29 -8.06
N LEU A 158 23.89 42.53 -6.97
CA LEU A 158 24.35 43.06 -5.68
C LEU A 158 25.85 43.39 -5.67
N GLN A 159 26.65 42.73 -6.51
CA GLN A 159 28.11 42.97 -6.61
C GLN A 159 28.48 44.13 -7.55
N GLN A 160 27.58 44.52 -8.47
CA GLN A 160 27.77 45.65 -9.38
C GLN A 160 27.07 46.92 -8.84
N GLU A 161 27.68 47.57 -7.85
CA GLU A 161 27.17 48.83 -7.27
C GLU A 161 27.28 50.06 -8.20
N THR A 162 27.84 49.93 -9.41
CA THR A 162 28.04 51.09 -10.30
C THR A 162 27.77 50.75 -11.76
N SER A 163 26.68 51.33 -12.26
CA SER A 163 26.29 51.47 -13.67
C SER A 163 25.66 50.24 -14.34
N ALA A 164 24.35 50.37 -14.56
CA ALA A 164 23.41 49.43 -15.18
C ALA A 164 23.08 48.20 -14.32
N ALA A 165 22.01 48.32 -13.52
CA ALA A 165 21.25 47.18 -13.02
C ALA A 165 20.78 46.33 -14.21
N GLY A 166 21.60 45.36 -14.60
CA GLY A 166 21.36 44.48 -15.73
C GLY A 166 20.14 43.61 -15.45
N MET A 167 19.28 43.43 -16.47
CA MET A 167 18.18 42.48 -16.37
C MET A 167 18.70 41.08 -16.04
N PRO A 168 17.95 40.25 -15.31
CA PRO A 168 18.34 38.87 -15.00
C PRO A 168 18.29 38.02 -16.27
N GLN A 169 19.38 38.06 -17.03
CA GLN A 169 19.48 37.45 -18.36
C GLN A 169 19.48 35.92 -18.30
N ARG A 170 20.07 35.32 -17.25
CA ARG A 170 20.14 33.86 -17.11
C ARG A 170 18.78 33.30 -16.72
N ALA A 171 18.10 33.94 -15.77
CA ALA A 171 16.74 33.55 -15.40
C ALA A 171 15.76 33.67 -16.57
N LEU A 172 15.84 34.75 -17.35
CA LEU A 172 14.99 34.94 -18.54
C LEU A 172 15.32 33.93 -19.65
N ALA A 173 16.60 33.62 -19.87
CA ALA A 173 17.01 32.59 -20.83
C ALA A 173 16.48 31.19 -20.48
N CYS A 174 16.43 30.84 -19.18
CA CYS A 174 15.80 29.59 -18.74
C CYS A 174 14.29 29.55 -19.04
N ILE A 175 13.58 30.68 -18.89
CA ILE A 175 12.15 30.79 -19.18
C ILE A 175 11.89 30.65 -20.68
N ASP A 176 12.72 31.25 -21.51
CA ASP A 176 12.60 31.19 -22.97
C ASP A 176 12.96 29.80 -23.50
N ALA A 177 13.99 29.14 -22.95
CA ALA A 177 14.36 27.77 -23.30
C ALA A 177 13.24 26.76 -22.99
N ASP A 178 12.58 26.91 -21.84
CA ASP A 178 11.47 26.04 -21.42
C ASP A 178 10.18 26.29 -22.24
N ARG A 179 9.98 27.52 -22.74
CA ARG A 179 8.89 27.86 -23.68
C ARG A 179 9.09 27.34 -25.09
N GLU A 180 10.32 27.29 -25.57
CA GLU A 180 10.65 26.83 -26.93
C GLU A 180 10.77 25.30 -27.04
N GLY A 181 10.73 24.56 -25.93
CA GLY A 181 10.89 23.11 -25.92
C GLY A 181 12.26 22.65 -26.44
N LYS A 182 13.26 23.53 -26.43
CA LYS A 182 14.62 23.21 -26.86
C LYS A 182 15.39 22.57 -25.70
N PRO A 183 16.11 21.46 -25.93
CA PRO A 183 17.10 21.02 -24.97
C PRO A 183 18.16 22.12 -24.82
N LEU A 184 18.32 22.58 -23.58
CA LEU A 184 19.41 23.47 -23.18
C LEU A 184 20.72 22.83 -23.64
N SER A 185 21.31 23.42 -24.68
CA SER A 185 22.61 23.02 -25.20
C SER A 185 23.71 23.53 -24.27
N GLU A 186 24.75 22.71 -24.16
CA GLU A 186 25.96 22.77 -23.32
C GLU A 186 26.54 24.16 -23.01
#